data_AF-A0A6S7JPY2-F1
#
_entry.id   AF-A0A6S7JPY2-F1
#
_cell.length_a   1.000
_cell.length_b   1.000
_cell.length_c   1.000
_cell.angle_alpha   90.00
_cell.angle_beta   90.00
_cell.angle_gamma   90.00
#
_symmetry.space_group_name_H-M   'P 1'
#
loop_
_entity.id
_entity.type
_entity.pdbx_description
1 polymer ?
#
loop_
_entity_poly.entity_id
_entity_poly.type
_entity_poly.pdbx_seq_one_letter_code
_entity_poly.pdbx_strand_id
1 'polypeptide(L)'
;MYVKSGVCHIGISDHSLVYAIRKLCVSRKDPRIIRSRQFRDFNANSFRYDLSLAPWHIIEEYENDPNLAWDAWKTIFLQISDIYAPKRSRKIRNKHSPWLTPELKKLMFERDRLKRIASKHDTEHNWSKYRSARNNVNRCIQDAKVAYYHNYFRNNFGDIKNTWKGVNELMGKNFHTNVISSIKVGDCNYTSSSDISNAFNNHFTQVGPKLVNNVPT
;
A
#
# COMPACT_ATOMS: atom_id res chain seq x y z
N MET A 1 22.19 22.75 17.20
CA MET A 1 23.40 22.86 16.34
C MET A 1 23.25 21.91 15.15
N TYR A 2 23.53 22.34 13.91
CA TYR A 2 23.49 21.46 12.73
C TYR A 2 24.84 20.75 12.56
N VAL A 3 24.82 19.51 12.06
CA VAL A 3 26.01 18.68 11.86
C VAL A 3 26.72 19.04 10.54
N LYS A 4 25.94 19.43 9.53
CA LYS A 4 26.44 19.86 8.22
C LYS A 4 25.41 20.75 7.56
N SER A 5 25.84 21.70 6.74
CA SER A 5 24.98 22.47 5.85
C SER A 5 25.65 22.62 4.48
N GLY A 6 24.87 23.00 3.47
CA GLY A 6 25.40 23.29 2.15
C GLY A 6 24.34 23.57 1.10
N VAL A 7 24.81 23.72 -0.13
CA VAL A 7 23.99 23.94 -1.32
C VAL A 7 24.20 22.78 -2.28
N CYS A 8 23.10 22.23 -2.82
CA CYS A 8 23.11 21.16 -3.80
C CYS A 8 22.38 21.61 -5.08
N HIS A 9 23.10 21.65 -6.20
CA HIS A 9 22.54 22.04 -7.49
C HIS A 9 21.76 20.86 -8.11
N ILE A 10 20.47 20.80 -7.83
CA ILE A 10 19.53 19.77 -8.32
C ILE A 10 18.92 20.18 -9.68
N GLY A 11 18.85 19.28 -10.65
CA GLY A 11 18.35 19.61 -12.01
C GLY A 11 16.84 19.72 -12.17
N ILE A 12 16.09 19.68 -11.06
CA ILE A 12 14.61 19.66 -11.05
C ILE A 12 13.95 21.03 -10.86
N SER A 13 14.70 22.03 -10.41
CA SER A 13 14.26 23.43 -10.25
C SER A 13 15.38 24.37 -10.71
N ASP A 14 15.03 25.60 -11.02
CA ASP A 14 15.93 26.74 -11.15
C ASP A 14 16.72 27.00 -9.86
N HIS A 15 16.06 26.93 -8.71
CA HIS A 15 16.70 27.06 -7.41
C HIS A 15 17.59 25.87 -7.05
N SER A 16 18.62 26.16 -6.24
CA SER A 16 19.47 25.15 -5.64
C SER A 16 18.87 24.68 -4.32
N LEU A 17 19.03 23.40 -4.01
CA LEU A 17 18.59 22.85 -2.73
C LEU A 17 19.57 23.30 -1.65
N VAL A 18 19.13 24.23 -0.81
CA VAL A 18 19.84 24.57 0.43
C VAL A 18 19.45 23.55 1.49
N TYR A 19 20.43 22.90 2.11
CA TYR A 19 20.18 21.85 3.10
C TYR A 19 20.98 22.05 4.39
N ALA A 20 20.40 21.57 5.49
CA ALA A 20 21.08 21.42 6.77
C ALA A 20 20.74 20.05 7.36
N ILE A 21 21.76 19.33 7.79
CA ILE A 21 21.63 18.03 8.44
C ILE A 21 21.65 18.26 9.94
N ARG A 22 20.57 17.88 10.62
CA ARG A 22 20.47 17.90 12.08
C ARG A 22 20.28 16.47 12.58
N LYS A 23 20.96 16.12 13.67
CA LYS A 23 20.65 14.90 14.42
C LYS A 23 19.35 15.16 15.16
N LEU A 24 18.25 14.66 14.62
CA LEU A 24 16.94 14.70 15.25
C LEU A 24 16.54 13.26 15.56
N CYS A 25 16.15 13.00 16.80
CA CYS A 25 15.51 11.75 17.18
C CYS A 25 14.02 11.86 16.86
N VAL A 26 13.68 11.82 15.57
CA VAL A 26 12.27 11.80 15.15
C VAL A 26 11.82 10.35 15.08
N SER A 27 10.79 10.02 15.88
CA SER A 27 10.10 8.73 15.74
C SER A 27 9.58 8.61 14.31
N ARG A 28 10.10 7.64 13.56
CA ARG A 28 9.62 7.35 12.21
C ARG A 28 8.35 6.53 12.35
N LYS A 29 7.32 6.86 11.58
CA LYS A 29 6.16 5.98 11.45
C LYS A 29 6.64 4.59 11.06
N ASP A 30 6.15 3.58 11.78
CA ASP A 30 6.48 2.20 11.47
C ASP A 30 6.08 1.87 10.04
N PRO A 31 6.91 1.09 9.33
CA PRO A 31 6.58 0.70 7.98
C PRO A 31 5.29 -0.11 7.98
N ARG A 32 4.40 0.16 7.03
CA ARG A 32 3.21 -0.67 6.84
C ARG A 32 3.64 -2.08 6.40
N ILE A 33 3.44 -3.06 7.28
CA ILE A 33 3.67 -4.47 7.00
C ILE A 33 2.33 -5.13 6.72
N ILE A 34 2.22 -5.83 5.60
CA ILE A 34 1.06 -6.69 5.31
C ILE A 34 1.50 -8.14 5.49
N ARG A 35 0.68 -8.90 6.21
CA ARG A 35 0.82 -10.35 6.36
C ARG A 35 -0.19 -11.02 5.44
N SER A 36 0.29 -11.87 4.54
CA SER A 36 -0.57 -12.66 3.65
C SER A 36 0.00 -14.06 3.47
N ARG A 37 -0.85 -15.02 3.13
CA ARG A 37 -0.40 -16.36 2.72
C ARG A 37 0.29 -16.30 1.36
N GLN A 38 1.37 -17.07 1.19
CA GLN A 38 2.09 -17.17 -0.08
C GLN A 38 1.58 -18.39 -0.87
N PHE A 39 0.97 -18.14 -2.04
CA PHE A 39 0.43 -19.20 -2.91
C PHE A 39 1.27 -19.49 -4.15
N ARG A 40 2.51 -18.96 -4.23
CA ARG A 40 3.35 -19.08 -5.42
C ARG A 40 3.58 -20.54 -5.83
N ASP A 41 3.82 -21.40 -4.84
CA ASP A 41 4.18 -22.81 -5.00
C ASP A 41 3.08 -23.71 -4.40
N PHE A 42 1.84 -23.21 -4.34
CA PHE A 42 0.72 -23.92 -3.72
C PHE A 42 0.25 -25.08 -4.59
N ASN A 43 0.34 -26.30 -4.05
CA ASN A 43 -0.20 -27.50 -4.68
C ASN A 43 -1.59 -27.80 -4.12
N ALA A 44 -2.63 -27.56 -4.94
CA ALA A 44 -4.01 -27.77 -4.54
C ALA A 44 -4.35 -29.24 -4.27
N ASN A 45 -3.73 -30.18 -4.99
CA ASN A 45 -4.01 -31.61 -4.83
C ASN A 45 -3.44 -32.13 -3.51
N SER A 46 -2.18 -31.79 -3.21
CA SER A 46 -1.56 -32.15 -1.92
C SER A 46 -2.29 -31.52 -0.75
N PHE A 47 -2.68 -30.24 -0.85
CA PHE A 47 -3.46 -29.57 0.18
C PHE A 47 -4.82 -30.27 0.45
N ARG A 48 -5.52 -30.68 -0.61
CA ARG A 48 -6.78 -31.42 -0.49
C ARG A 48 -6.58 -32.82 0.12
N TYR A 49 -5.50 -33.49 -0.26
CA TYR A 49 -5.14 -34.79 0.28
C TYR A 49 -4.89 -34.70 1.80
N ASP A 50 -4.05 -33.77 2.25
CA ASP A 50 -3.78 -33.58 3.67
C ASP A 50 -5.02 -33.15 4.46
N LEU A 51 -5.89 -32.31 3.86
CA LEU A 51 -7.19 -32.00 4.46
C LEU A 51 -8.08 -33.24 4.61
N SER A 52 -8.05 -34.17 3.67
CA SER A 52 -8.86 -35.40 3.76
C SER A 52 -8.37 -36.37 4.84
N LEU A 53 -7.07 -36.32 5.16
CA LEU A 53 -6.45 -37.12 6.22
C LEU A 53 -6.51 -36.47 7.60
N ALA A 54 -6.96 -35.22 7.69
CA ALA A 54 -6.96 -34.50 8.95
C ALA A 54 -7.96 -35.13 9.94
N PRO A 55 -7.65 -35.15 11.26
CA PRO A 55 -8.47 -35.80 12.27
C PRO A 55 -9.70 -34.95 12.65
N TRP A 56 -10.65 -34.80 11.72
CA TRP A 56 -11.82 -33.96 11.93
C TRP A 56 -12.76 -34.46 13.03
N HIS A 57 -12.72 -35.76 13.35
CA HIS A 57 -13.51 -36.36 14.43
C HIS A 57 -13.26 -35.70 15.80
N ILE A 58 -12.09 -35.11 16.03
CA ILE A 58 -11.77 -34.38 17.27
C ILE A 58 -12.76 -33.21 17.51
N ILE A 59 -13.36 -32.67 16.46
CA ILE A 59 -14.33 -31.57 16.58
C ILE A 59 -15.64 -32.06 17.22
N GLU A 60 -16.01 -33.32 16.97
CA GLU A 60 -17.23 -33.94 17.51
C GLU A 60 -17.15 -34.09 19.05
N GLU A 61 -15.94 -34.11 19.62
CA GLU A 61 -15.75 -34.11 21.08
C GLU A 61 -16.24 -32.81 21.76
N TYR A 62 -16.41 -31.73 21.00
CA TYR A 62 -16.83 -30.40 21.49
C TYR A 62 -18.28 -30.05 21.15
N GLU A 63 -19.15 -31.04 20.97
CA GLU A 63 -20.58 -30.85 20.61
C GLU A 63 -21.32 -29.80 21.47
N ASN A 64 -20.96 -29.66 22.75
CA ASN A 64 -21.61 -28.74 23.69
C ASN A 64 -20.96 -27.35 23.75
N ASP A 65 -19.83 -27.12 23.09
CA ASP A 65 -19.15 -25.82 23.06
C ASP A 65 -18.74 -25.44 21.63
N PRO A 66 -19.58 -24.67 20.92
CA PRO A 66 -19.29 -24.20 19.56
C PRO A 66 -17.99 -23.40 19.43
N ASN A 67 -17.54 -22.72 20.50
CA ASN A 67 -16.30 -21.95 20.45
C ASN A 67 -15.09 -22.88 20.43
N LEU A 68 -15.11 -23.93 21.26
CA LEU A 68 -14.05 -24.94 21.27
C LEU A 68 -14.04 -25.75 19.96
N ALA A 69 -15.22 -26.14 19.46
CA ALA A 69 -15.36 -26.82 18.17
C ALA A 69 -14.76 -25.98 17.02
N TRP A 70 -15.06 -24.67 17.00
CA TRP A 70 -14.50 -23.75 16.02
C TRP A 70 -12.98 -23.60 16.14
N ASP A 71 -12.46 -23.47 17.36
CA ASP A 71 -11.01 -23.29 17.55
C ASP A 71 -10.22 -24.54 17.19
N ALA A 72 -10.76 -25.73 17.49
CA ALA A 72 -10.20 -27.01 17.06
C ALA A 72 -10.14 -27.12 15.53
N TRP A 73 -11.27 -26.89 14.84
CA TRP A 73 -11.32 -26.89 13.38
C TRP A 73 -10.32 -25.90 12.76
N LYS A 74 -10.35 -24.66 13.26
CA LYS A 74 -9.50 -23.57 12.77
C LYS A 74 -8.03 -23.90 12.97
N THR A 75 -7.66 -24.51 14.08
CA THR A 75 -6.28 -24.91 14.36
C THR A 75 -5.79 -25.96 13.37
N ILE A 76 -6.55 -27.04 13.18
CA ILE A 76 -6.21 -28.11 12.22
C ILE A 76 -6.08 -27.54 10.81
N PHE A 77 -7.09 -26.77 10.38
CA PHE A 77 -7.10 -26.17 9.05
C PHE A 77 -5.90 -25.22 8.82
N LEU A 78 -5.60 -24.35 9.80
CA LEU A 78 -4.51 -23.39 9.67
C LEU A 78 -3.13 -24.06 9.69
N GLN A 79 -2.95 -25.15 10.42
CA GLN A 79 -1.71 -25.94 10.41
C GLN A 79 -1.42 -26.49 9.02
N ILE A 80 -2.40 -27.15 8.39
CA ILE A 80 -2.28 -27.66 7.02
C ILE A 80 -2.08 -26.51 6.05
N SER A 81 -2.84 -25.42 6.20
CA SER A 81 -2.70 -24.23 5.37
C SER A 81 -1.33 -23.56 5.51
N ASP A 82 -0.68 -23.63 6.68
CA ASP A 82 0.65 -23.07 6.91
C ASP A 82 1.76 -23.90 6.23
N ILE A 83 1.55 -25.21 6.00
CA ILE A 83 2.46 -26.07 5.22
C ILE A 83 2.46 -25.65 3.74
N TYR A 84 1.27 -25.55 3.13
CA TYR A 84 1.13 -25.34 1.69
C TYR A 84 1.08 -23.87 1.27
N ALA A 85 0.65 -22.98 2.17
CA ALA A 85 0.49 -21.56 1.92
C ALA A 85 0.95 -20.72 3.13
N PRO A 86 2.25 -20.78 3.49
CA PRO A 86 2.78 -20.15 4.70
C PRO A 86 2.54 -18.64 4.72
N LYS A 87 2.35 -18.10 5.93
CA LYS A 87 2.22 -16.65 6.15
C LYS A 87 3.56 -15.97 5.87
N ARG A 88 3.55 -14.95 5.01
CA ARG A 88 4.71 -14.11 4.73
C ARG A 88 4.39 -12.66 5.02
N SER A 89 5.30 -12.02 5.74
CA SER A 89 5.24 -10.58 5.98
C SER A 89 5.94 -9.84 4.85
N ARG A 90 5.31 -8.81 4.30
CA ARG A 90 5.89 -7.95 3.26
C ARG A 90 5.75 -6.50 3.66
N LYS A 91 6.86 -5.77 3.64
CA LYS A 91 6.88 -4.32 3.81
C LYS A 91 6.32 -3.67 2.55
N ILE A 92 5.25 -2.89 2.72
CA ILE A 92 4.67 -2.11 1.64
C ILE A 92 5.59 -0.95 1.33
N ARG A 93 6.00 -0.87 0.07
CA ARG A 93 6.79 0.24 -0.46
C ARG A 93 5.85 1.20 -1.19
N ASN A 94 6.26 2.46 -1.28
CA ASN A 94 5.54 3.43 -2.11
C ASN A 94 5.50 2.93 -3.56
N LYS A 95 4.38 3.17 -4.24
CA LYS A 95 4.22 2.83 -5.66
C LYS A 95 5.29 3.59 -6.45
N HIS A 96 6.18 2.85 -7.11
CA HIS A 96 7.15 3.46 -8.02
C HIS A 96 6.43 4.01 -9.24
N SER A 97 6.92 5.12 -9.80
CA SER A 97 6.45 5.64 -11.08
C SER A 97 6.70 4.59 -12.17
N PRO A 98 5.66 3.96 -12.73
CA PRO A 98 5.82 2.82 -13.62
C PRO A 98 6.41 3.21 -15.00
N TRP A 99 6.27 4.48 -15.39
CA TRP A 99 6.87 5.06 -16.59
C TRP A 99 8.37 5.40 -16.43
N LEU A 100 8.95 5.30 -15.23
CA LEU A 100 10.34 5.69 -14.97
C LEU A 100 11.31 4.54 -15.24
N THR A 101 11.82 4.46 -16.47
CA THR A 101 12.76 3.41 -16.90
C THR A 101 14.20 3.67 -16.46
N PRO A 102 15.08 2.64 -16.42
CA PRO A 102 16.51 2.82 -16.18
C PRO A 102 17.19 3.79 -17.16
N GLU A 103 16.79 3.78 -18.43
CA GLU A 103 17.30 4.65 -19.49
C GLU A 103 16.95 6.11 -19.19
N LEU A 104 15.70 6.36 -18.81
CA LEU A 104 15.25 7.70 -18.43
C LEU A 104 16.01 8.22 -17.19
N LYS A 105 16.30 7.35 -16.22
CA LYS A 105 17.15 7.70 -15.07
C LYS A 105 18.57 8.08 -15.49
N LYS A 106 19.17 7.38 -16.46
CA LYS A 106 20.51 7.75 -17.00
C LYS A 106 20.48 9.17 -17.57
N LEU A 107 19.45 9.52 -18.33
CA LEU A 107 19.27 10.88 -18.86
C LEU A 107 19.12 11.92 -17.74
N MET A 108 18.34 11.61 -16.71
CA MET A 108 18.20 12.48 -15.53
C MET A 108 19.53 12.70 -14.80
N PHE A 109 20.32 11.64 -14.63
CA PHE A 109 21.65 11.75 -14.00
C PHE A 109 22.62 12.57 -14.84
N GLU A 110 22.61 12.43 -16.16
CA GLU A 110 23.46 13.25 -17.03
C GLU A 110 23.03 14.71 -17.01
N ARG A 111 21.73 15.01 -17.04
CA ARG A 111 21.22 16.38 -16.83
C ARG A 111 21.72 16.97 -15.50
N ASP A 112 21.65 16.22 -14.41
CA ASP A 112 22.08 16.69 -13.09
C ASP A 112 23.60 16.87 -13.01
N ARG A 113 24.37 16.04 -13.72
CA ARG A 113 25.81 16.21 -13.90
C ARG A 113 26.13 17.49 -14.68
N LEU A 114 25.44 17.72 -15.80
CA LEU A 114 25.62 18.93 -16.61
C LEU A 114 25.24 20.19 -15.84
N LYS A 115 24.19 20.15 -14.99
CA LYS A 115 23.87 21.28 -14.10
C LYS A 115 25.03 21.58 -13.15
N ARG A 116 25.60 20.56 -12.50
CA ARG A 116 26.76 20.74 -11.60
C ARG A 116 27.96 21.34 -12.33
N ILE A 117 28.23 20.91 -13.57
CA ILE A 117 29.30 21.47 -14.39
C ILE A 117 29.01 22.93 -14.74
N ALA A 118 27.80 23.26 -15.21
CA ALA A 118 27.42 24.62 -15.57
C ALA A 118 27.46 25.58 -14.36
N SER A 119 26.98 25.14 -13.19
CA SER A 119 27.04 25.94 -11.97
C SER A 119 28.47 26.14 -11.45
N LYS A 120 29.39 25.21 -11.73
CA LYS A 120 30.81 25.33 -11.34
C LYS A 120 31.62 26.16 -12.34
N HIS A 121 31.35 25.96 -13.62
CA HIS A 121 32.05 26.57 -14.74
C HIS A 121 31.01 27.37 -15.51
N ASP A 122 30.76 28.59 -15.03
CA ASP A 122 29.70 29.51 -15.44
C ASP A 122 29.92 30.06 -16.86
N THR A 123 29.83 29.16 -17.84
CA THR A 123 30.03 29.47 -19.25
C THR A 123 28.75 29.17 -20.01
N GLU A 124 28.48 29.99 -21.02
CA GLU A 124 27.29 29.85 -21.84
C GLU A 124 27.24 28.50 -22.58
N HIS A 125 28.41 27.95 -22.94
CA HIS A 125 28.52 26.60 -23.50
C HIS A 125 28.01 25.51 -22.55
N ASN A 126 28.40 25.57 -21.27
CA ASN A 126 27.97 24.59 -20.28
C ASN A 126 26.47 24.73 -19.97
N TRP A 127 25.99 25.97 -19.86
CA TRP A 127 24.56 26.25 -19.68
C TRP A 127 23.72 25.79 -20.87
N SER A 128 24.21 25.98 -22.10
CA SER A 128 23.56 25.50 -23.31
C SER A 128 23.43 23.96 -23.32
N LYS A 129 24.50 23.24 -22.98
CA LYS A 129 24.46 21.78 -22.81
C LYS A 129 23.44 21.34 -21.75
N TYR A 130 23.43 22.01 -20.59
CA TYR A 130 22.44 21.73 -19.55
C TYR A 130 21.00 21.98 -20.02
N ARG A 131 20.72 23.11 -20.68
CA ARG A 131 19.38 23.43 -21.19
C ARG A 131 18.90 22.39 -22.22
N SER A 132 19.78 21.99 -23.14
CA SER A 132 19.49 20.91 -24.09
C SER A 132 19.15 19.59 -23.39
N ALA A 133 19.97 19.17 -22.42
CA ALA A 133 19.72 17.96 -21.63
C ALA A 133 18.43 18.05 -20.80
N ARG A 134 18.15 19.20 -20.18
CA ARG A 134 16.91 19.46 -19.43
C ARG A 134 15.69 19.30 -20.32
N ASN A 135 15.69 19.93 -21.49
CA ASN A 135 14.58 19.87 -22.43
C ASN A 135 14.38 18.44 -22.96
N ASN A 136 15.46 17.74 -23.27
CA ASN A 136 15.40 16.34 -23.69
C ASN A 136 14.80 15.44 -22.58
N VAL A 137 15.27 15.58 -21.33
CA VAL A 137 14.72 14.82 -20.20
C VAL A 137 13.23 15.12 -20.00
N ASN A 138 12.83 16.39 -20.05
CA ASN A 138 11.42 16.77 -19.90
C ASN A 138 10.54 16.12 -20.99
N ARG A 139 10.99 16.15 -22.25
CA ARG A 139 10.31 15.48 -23.36
C ARG A 139 10.22 13.97 -23.12
N CYS A 140 11.34 13.31 -22.82
CA CYS A 140 11.34 11.86 -22.57
C CYS A 140 10.47 11.46 -21.37
N ILE A 141 10.39 12.27 -20.32
CA ILE A 141 9.44 12.04 -19.21
C ILE A 141 8.00 12.12 -19.70
N GLN A 142 7.68 13.13 -20.51
CA GLN A 142 6.34 13.30 -21.05
C GLN A 142 5.95 12.13 -21.96
N ASP A 143 6.83 11.76 -22.89
CA ASP A 143 6.62 10.64 -23.82
C ASP A 143 6.44 9.32 -23.06
N ALA A 144 7.27 9.06 -22.04
CA ALA A 144 7.16 7.87 -21.22
C ALA A 144 5.83 7.79 -20.45
N LYS A 145 5.36 8.93 -19.91
CA LYS A 145 4.04 9.00 -19.25
C LYS A 145 2.92 8.73 -20.24
N VAL A 146 2.94 9.37 -21.40
CA VAL A 146 1.92 9.19 -22.45
C VAL A 146 1.88 7.74 -22.90
N ALA A 147 3.04 7.15 -23.25
CA ALA A 147 3.14 5.77 -23.68
C ALA A 147 2.63 4.79 -22.62
N TYR A 148 2.97 5.02 -21.34
CA TYR A 148 2.49 4.19 -20.24
C TYR A 148 0.97 4.22 -20.11
N TYR A 149 0.35 5.39 -20.03
CA TYR A 149 -1.10 5.49 -19.83
C TYR A 149 -1.87 5.08 -21.09
N HIS A 150 -1.36 5.36 -22.28
CA HIS A 150 -1.92 4.86 -23.53
C HIS A 150 -1.99 3.32 -23.54
N ASN A 151 -0.88 2.65 -23.21
CA ASN A 151 -0.84 1.19 -23.13
C ASN A 151 -1.70 0.65 -21.98
N TYR A 152 -1.75 1.35 -20.84
CA TYR A 152 -2.64 0.99 -19.73
C TYR A 152 -4.10 0.94 -20.16
N PHE A 153 -4.61 2.00 -20.79
CA PHE A 153 -6.01 2.04 -21.22
C PHE A 153 -6.30 1.08 -22.37
N ARG A 154 -5.36 0.94 -23.33
CA ARG A 154 -5.50 -0.04 -24.42
C ARG A 154 -5.61 -1.47 -23.89
N ASN A 155 -4.79 -1.85 -22.90
CA ASN A 155 -4.79 -3.19 -22.32
C ASN A 155 -5.99 -3.46 -21.39
N ASN A 156 -6.68 -2.41 -20.93
CA ASN A 156 -7.88 -2.51 -20.09
C ASN A 156 -9.15 -2.12 -20.86
N PHE A 157 -9.10 -2.18 -22.21
CA PHE A 157 -10.26 -1.90 -23.04
C PHE A 157 -11.39 -2.91 -22.72
N GLY A 158 -12.60 -2.39 -22.49
CA GLY A 158 -13.75 -3.20 -22.06
C GLY A 158 -13.81 -3.49 -20.55
N ASP A 159 -12.72 -3.26 -19.78
CA ASP A 159 -12.73 -3.37 -18.32
C ASP A 159 -13.05 -2.01 -17.69
N ILE A 160 -14.33 -1.78 -17.41
CA ILE A 160 -14.84 -0.55 -16.80
C ILE A 160 -14.15 -0.27 -15.45
N LYS A 161 -13.90 -1.29 -14.64
CA LYS A 161 -13.33 -1.15 -13.29
C LYS A 161 -11.89 -0.64 -13.36
N ASN A 162 -11.06 -1.26 -14.21
CA ASN A 162 -9.68 -0.83 -14.38
C ASN A 162 -9.57 0.49 -15.15
N THR A 163 -10.48 0.76 -16.10
CA THR A 163 -10.56 2.06 -16.78
C THR A 163 -10.79 3.19 -15.76
N TRP A 164 -11.80 3.07 -14.90
CA TRP A 164 -12.06 4.06 -13.85
C TRP A 164 -10.91 4.17 -12.84
N LYS A 165 -10.23 3.06 -12.53
CA LYS A 165 -9.03 3.08 -11.69
C LYS A 165 -7.92 3.95 -12.30
N GLY A 166 -7.65 3.81 -13.59
CA GLY A 166 -6.67 4.63 -14.31
C GLY A 166 -7.06 6.11 -14.36
N VAL A 167 -8.33 6.42 -14.64
CA VAL A 167 -8.86 7.79 -14.67
C VAL A 167 -8.75 8.45 -13.29
N ASN A 168 -9.13 7.75 -12.22
CA ASN A 168 -9.00 8.25 -10.86
C ASN A 168 -7.53 8.48 -10.45
N GLU A 169 -6.62 7.61 -10.87
CA GLU A 169 -5.18 7.80 -10.67
C GLU A 169 -4.67 9.08 -11.36
N LEU A 170 -5.08 9.34 -12.61
CA LEU A 170 -4.70 10.54 -13.36
C LEU A 170 -5.27 11.82 -12.76
N MET A 171 -6.50 11.78 -12.24
CA MET A 171 -7.12 12.91 -11.55
C MET A 171 -6.59 13.13 -10.12
N GLY A 172 -5.72 12.25 -9.63
CA GLY A 172 -5.25 12.30 -8.24
C GLY A 172 -6.35 12.01 -7.22
N LYS A 173 -7.46 11.38 -7.63
CA LYS A 173 -8.53 10.97 -6.71
C LYS A 173 -8.06 9.77 -5.90
N ASN A 174 -7.45 10.07 -4.76
CA ASN A 174 -7.14 9.07 -3.75
C ASN A 174 -8.40 8.78 -2.94
N PHE A 175 -8.98 7.59 -3.13
CA PHE A 175 -9.96 7.09 -2.18
C PHE A 175 -9.22 6.75 -0.89
N HIS A 176 -9.20 7.71 0.04
CA HIS A 176 -8.90 7.37 1.42
C HIS A 176 -10.02 6.44 1.89
N THR A 177 -9.68 5.19 2.20
CA THR A 177 -10.55 4.38 3.04
C THR A 177 -10.60 5.09 4.38
N ASN A 178 -11.70 5.78 4.67
CA ASN A 178 -11.95 6.33 5.99
C ASN A 178 -12.02 5.14 6.95
N VAL A 179 -10.90 4.86 7.62
CA VAL A 179 -10.86 3.87 8.69
C VAL A 179 -11.58 4.54 9.85
N ILE A 180 -12.70 3.96 10.28
CA ILE A 180 -13.43 4.40 11.47
C ILE A 180 -12.45 4.26 12.64
N SER A 181 -11.99 5.39 13.17
CA SER A 181 -11.06 5.44 14.31
C SER A 181 -11.79 5.39 15.65
N SER A 182 -13.10 5.67 15.65
CA SER A 182 -13.91 5.65 16.86
C SER A 182 -15.41 5.60 16.54
N ILE A 183 -16.19 5.03 17.44
CA ILE A 183 -17.65 5.11 17.44
C ILE A 183 -18.14 5.57 18.82
N LYS A 184 -19.13 6.47 18.84
CA LYS A 184 -19.81 6.92 20.05
C LYS A 184 -21.13 6.16 20.20
N VAL A 185 -21.34 5.50 21.32
CA VAL A 185 -22.61 4.84 21.67
C VAL A 185 -23.04 5.34 23.04
N GLY A 186 -24.12 6.11 23.10
CA GLY A 186 -24.47 6.87 24.31
C GLY A 186 -23.38 7.88 24.65
N ASP A 187 -22.88 7.87 25.88
CA ASP A 187 -21.77 8.72 26.34
C ASP A 187 -20.39 8.08 26.21
N CYS A 188 -20.32 6.81 25.78
CA CYS A 188 -19.07 6.07 25.65
C CYS A 188 -18.47 6.23 24.25
N ASN A 189 -17.15 6.50 24.20
CA ASN A 189 -16.36 6.53 22.97
C ASN A 189 -15.46 5.30 22.90
N TYR A 190 -15.70 4.45 21.89
CA TYR A 190 -14.88 3.27 21.63
C TYR A 190 -13.87 3.57 20.53
N THR A 191 -12.59 3.28 20.78
CA THR A 191 -11.47 3.58 19.87
C THR A 191 -10.69 2.33 19.44
N SER A 192 -10.83 1.21 20.15
CA SER A 192 -10.18 -0.05 19.79
C SER A 192 -11.00 -0.78 18.72
N SER A 193 -10.34 -1.48 17.78
CA SER A 193 -11.05 -2.24 16.74
C SER A 193 -11.99 -3.29 17.31
N SER A 194 -11.58 -3.96 18.41
CA SER A 194 -12.40 -4.98 19.08
C SER A 194 -13.65 -4.36 19.69
N ASP A 195 -13.50 -3.24 20.39
CA ASP A 195 -14.65 -2.60 21.04
C ASP A 195 -15.60 -1.98 20.02
N ILE A 196 -15.08 -1.42 18.93
CA ILE A 196 -15.88 -0.95 17.81
C ILE A 196 -16.69 -2.12 17.23
N SER A 197 -16.05 -3.26 16.94
CA SER A 197 -16.74 -4.45 16.43
C SER A 197 -17.80 -4.98 17.40
N ASN A 198 -17.48 -5.05 18.69
CA ASN A 198 -18.43 -5.47 19.72
C ASN A 198 -19.60 -4.50 19.86
N ALA A 199 -19.36 -3.19 19.81
CA ALA A 199 -20.42 -2.18 19.83
C ALA A 199 -21.37 -2.33 18.64
N PHE A 200 -20.85 -2.55 17.44
CA PHE A 200 -21.66 -2.85 16.26
C PHE A 200 -22.45 -4.16 16.42
N ASN A 201 -21.80 -5.23 16.86
CA ASN A 201 -22.45 -6.52 17.07
C ASN A 201 -23.59 -6.40 18.08
N ASN A 202 -23.34 -5.76 19.23
CA ASN A 202 -24.34 -5.50 20.27
C ASN A 202 -25.51 -4.66 19.75
N HIS A 203 -25.23 -3.63 18.94
CA HIS A 203 -26.29 -2.83 18.33
C HIS A 203 -27.20 -3.72 17.47
N PHE A 204 -26.65 -4.41 16.47
CA PHE A 204 -27.46 -5.15 15.49
C PHE A 204 -28.14 -6.39 16.06
N THR A 205 -27.51 -7.07 17.03
CA THR A 205 -28.14 -8.20 17.73
C THR A 205 -29.29 -7.77 18.65
N GLN A 206 -29.21 -6.58 19.24
CA GLN A 206 -30.23 -6.07 20.16
C GLN A 206 -31.36 -5.30 19.48
N VAL A 207 -31.23 -4.90 18.20
CA VAL A 207 -32.28 -4.16 17.48
C VAL A 207 -33.61 -4.93 17.49
N GLY A 208 -33.58 -6.23 17.18
CA GLY A 208 -34.78 -7.08 17.20
C GLY A 208 -35.48 -7.09 18.57
N PRO A 209 -34.80 -7.53 19.65
CA PRO A 209 -35.37 -7.54 21.00
C PRO A 209 -35.88 -6.17 21.46
N LYS A 210 -35.16 -5.08 21.17
CA LYS A 210 -35.57 -3.72 21.54
C LYS A 210 -36.83 -3.27 20.81
N LEU A 211 -36.98 -3.62 19.54
CA LEU A 211 -38.18 -3.30 18.77
C LEU A 211 -39.39 -4.08 19.30
N VAL A 212 -39.22 -5.37 19.61
CA VAL A 212 -40.28 -6.22 20.19
C VAL A 212 -40.77 -5.66 21.51
N ASN A 213 -39.87 -5.25 22.41
CA ASN A 213 -40.23 -4.66 23.70
C ASN A 213 -40.94 -3.29 23.61
N ASN A 214 -40.87 -2.63 22.46
CA ASN A 214 -41.49 -1.32 22.23
C ASN A 214 -42.85 -1.41 21.51
N VAL A 215 -43.31 -2.60 21.15
CA VAL A 215 -44.67 -2.79 20.63
C VAL A 215 -45.65 -2.82 21.81
N PRO A 216 -46.69 -1.96 21.85
CA PRO A 216 -47.71 -2.01 22.89
C PRO A 216 -48.41 -3.38 22.87
N THR A 217 -48.62 -3.96 24.06
CA THR A 217 -49.39 -5.19 24.23
C THR A 217 -50.89 -4.93 24.13
#